data_AF-A0AAW9KBA2-F1
#
_entry.id   AF-A0AAW9KBA2-F1
#
_cell.length_a   1.000
_cell.length_b   1.000
_cell.length_c   1.000
_cell.angle_alpha   90.00
_cell.angle_beta   90.00
_cell.angle_gamma   90.00
#
_symmetry.space_group_name_H-M   'P 1'
#
loop_
_entity.id
_entity.type
_entity.pdbx_description
1 polymer ?
#
loop_
_entity_poly.entity_id
_entity_poly.type
_entity_poly.pdbx_seq_one_letter_code
_entity_poly.pdbx_strand_id
1 'polypeptide(L)'
;MRLIINADDFGLSRGVNYGIIDAHKNGVIKSTSIMAGMPGFDHAVEFLKDCPELGCGVHLTLSAYKPVLKTHKTIVDENGYFYKRIYNKKVEDFDLNEIYNEFCAQIEKVKAWGINITHIDSHHHIHMSEILKPVIEKILEKYNFPIRGGLRYDLNYNKIVPYEGI
;
A
#
# COMPACT_ATOMS: atom_id res chain seq x y z
N MET A 1 -2.67 10.42 24.58
CA MET A 1 -2.77 10.61 23.12
C MET A 1 -1.80 9.64 22.47
N ARG A 2 -2.25 8.84 21.49
CA ARG A 2 -1.37 7.99 20.67
C ARG A 2 -1.28 8.60 19.27
N LEU A 3 -0.07 8.72 18.72
CA LEU A 3 0.20 9.33 17.43
C LEU A 3 1.06 8.39 16.59
N ILE A 4 0.64 8.16 15.34
CA ILE A 4 1.43 7.46 14.34
C ILE A 4 1.91 8.48 13.33
N ILE A 5 3.21 8.46 13.09
CA ILE A 5 3.79 9.22 11.99
C ILE A 5 4.27 8.20 10.97
N ASN A 6 3.48 8.05 9.91
CA ASN A 6 3.75 7.15 8.81
C ASN A 6 4.40 7.92 7.65
N ALA A 7 5.48 7.39 7.10
CA ALA A 7 6.02 7.85 5.83
C ALA A 7 5.49 6.98 4.68
N ASP A 8 4.78 7.59 3.73
CA ASP A 8 4.24 6.90 2.56
C ASP A 8 5.33 6.70 1.49
N ASP A 9 5.03 5.89 0.46
CA ASP A 9 5.86 5.68 -0.74
C ASP A 9 7.23 5.01 -0.52
N PHE A 10 7.42 4.24 0.54
CA PHE A 10 8.63 3.44 0.69
C PHE A 10 8.73 2.41 -0.44
N GLY A 11 9.91 2.25 -1.02
CA GLY A 11 10.11 1.45 -2.23
C GLY A 11 9.88 2.22 -3.53
N LEU A 12 9.39 3.47 -3.53
CA LEU A 12 9.20 4.26 -4.76
C LEU A 12 10.51 4.41 -5.55
N SER A 13 11.59 4.77 -4.87
CA SER A 13 12.93 4.93 -5.44
C SER A 13 14.00 4.83 -4.35
N ARG A 14 15.27 4.66 -4.74
CA ARG A 14 16.39 4.68 -3.76
C ARG A 14 16.44 5.97 -2.95
N GLY A 15 16.21 7.12 -3.58
CA GLY A 15 16.22 8.42 -2.92
C GLY A 15 15.14 8.55 -1.84
N VAL A 16 13.90 8.12 -2.15
CA VAL A 16 12.80 8.10 -1.18
C VAL A 16 13.12 7.16 -0.02
N ASN A 17 13.66 5.97 -0.32
CA ASN A 17 14.02 5.01 0.73
C ASN A 17 15.05 5.60 1.69
N TYR A 18 16.12 6.23 1.19
CA TYR A 18 17.12 6.87 2.04
C TYR A 18 16.50 7.96 2.91
N GLY A 19 15.63 8.81 2.34
CA GLY A 19 14.96 9.86 3.10
C GLY A 19 14.08 9.31 4.22
N ILE A 20 13.33 8.24 3.97
CA ILE A 20 12.47 7.60 4.99
C ILE A 20 13.31 6.96 6.09
N ILE A 21 14.40 6.28 5.73
CA ILE A 21 15.30 5.65 6.70
C ILE A 21 16.03 6.71 7.53
N ASP A 22 16.47 7.81 6.93
CA ASP A 22 17.05 8.93 7.65
C ASP A 22 16.04 9.57 8.62
N ALA A 23 14.82 9.82 8.17
CA ALA A 23 13.74 10.35 9.01
C ALA A 23 13.29 9.38 10.13
N HIS A 24 13.51 8.08 9.95
CA HIS A 24 13.30 7.07 10.98
C HIS A 24 14.44 7.05 12.02
N LYS A 25 15.69 7.01 11.55
CA LYS A 25 16.88 6.91 12.41
C LYS A 25 17.17 8.21 13.18
N ASN A 26 16.97 9.34 12.52
CA ASN A 26 17.31 10.67 13.03
C ASN A 26 16.08 11.54 13.33
N GLY A 27 14.87 10.97 13.23
CA GLY A 27 13.63 11.73 13.37
C GLY A 27 12.54 10.95 14.11
N VAL A 28 11.29 11.27 13.78
CA VAL A 28 10.10 10.83 14.51
C VAL A 28 9.30 9.75 13.77
N ILE A 29 9.72 9.35 12.57
CA ILE A 29 9.03 8.31 11.80
C ILE A 29 9.19 6.97 12.50
N LYS A 30 8.07 6.31 12.80
CA LYS A 30 8.04 4.96 13.39
C LYS A 30 7.24 3.95 12.55
N SER A 31 6.63 4.42 11.47
CA SER A 31 5.87 3.60 10.53
C SER A 31 6.14 4.02 9.10
N THR A 32 6.06 3.09 8.18
CA THR A 32 6.07 3.35 6.73
C THR A 32 5.18 2.36 6.01
N SER A 33 4.86 2.62 4.75
CA SER A 33 4.11 1.70 3.89
C SER A 33 4.83 1.51 2.55
N ILE A 34 5.07 0.24 2.19
CA ILE A 34 5.92 -0.14 1.05
C ILE A 34 5.11 -0.39 -0.22
N MET A 35 5.59 0.11 -1.36
CA MET A 35 5.00 -0.07 -2.69
C MET A 35 5.64 -1.26 -3.41
N ALA A 36 4.91 -2.37 -3.52
CA ALA A 36 5.44 -3.65 -4.02
C ALA A 36 5.86 -3.64 -5.50
N GLY A 37 5.24 -2.79 -6.33
CA GLY A 37 5.50 -2.72 -7.78
C GLY A 37 6.68 -1.82 -8.17
N MET A 38 7.23 -1.02 -7.25
CA MET A 38 8.12 0.09 -7.60
C MET A 38 9.59 -0.32 -7.76
N PRO A 39 10.40 0.44 -8.55
CA PRO A 39 11.82 0.12 -8.78
C PRO A 39 12.70 0.13 -7.52
N GLY A 40 12.32 0.86 -6.48
CA GLY A 40 13.05 0.91 -5.21
C GLY A 40 12.67 -0.19 -4.22
N PHE A 41 11.78 -1.11 -4.58
CA PHE A 41 11.23 -2.12 -3.67
C PHE A 41 12.33 -3.00 -3.04
N ASP A 42 13.19 -3.64 -3.84
CA ASP A 42 14.21 -4.55 -3.31
C ASP A 42 15.18 -3.83 -2.35
N HIS A 43 15.57 -2.60 -2.69
CA HIS A 43 16.38 -1.74 -1.84
C HIS A 43 15.67 -1.33 -0.54
N ALA A 44 14.34 -1.15 -0.56
CA ALA A 44 13.55 -0.88 0.64
C ALA A 44 13.50 -2.10 1.57
N VAL A 45 13.34 -3.30 1.00
CA VAL A 45 13.33 -4.55 1.76
C VAL A 45 14.64 -4.79 2.50
N GLU A 46 15.78 -4.45 1.90
CA GLU A 46 17.09 -4.53 2.56
C GLU A 46 17.13 -3.72 3.85
N PHE A 47 16.63 -2.47 3.84
CA PHE A 47 16.60 -1.65 5.05
C PHE A 47 15.67 -2.18 6.15
N LEU A 48 14.56 -2.82 5.81
CA LEU A 48 13.65 -3.37 6.82
C LEU A 48 14.28 -4.49 7.63
N LYS A 49 15.30 -5.17 7.09
CA LYS A 49 16.10 -6.15 7.83
C LYS A 49 17.00 -5.47 8.87
N ASP A 50 17.51 -4.29 8.53
CA ASP A 50 18.43 -3.50 9.38
C ASP A 50 17.72 -2.55 10.34
N CYS A 51 16.41 -2.37 10.20
CA CYS A 51 15.57 -1.49 11.02
C CYS A 51 14.30 -2.22 11.51
N PRO A 52 14.44 -3.27 12.36
CA PRO A 52 13.31 -4.08 12.82
C PRO A 52 12.28 -3.30 13.63
N GLU A 53 12.65 -2.13 14.17
CA GLU A 53 11.77 -1.22 14.91
C GLU A 53 10.92 -0.31 14.01
N LEU A 54 11.19 -0.25 12.70
CA LEU A 54 10.37 0.48 11.74
C LEU A 54 9.16 -0.37 11.34
N GLY A 55 7.97 0.01 11.79
CA GLY A 55 6.74 -0.64 11.35
C GLY A 55 6.55 -0.50 9.85
N CYS A 56 6.19 -1.58 9.15
CA CYS A 56 5.99 -1.57 7.70
C CYS A 56 4.62 -2.11 7.31
N GLY A 57 3.80 -1.27 6.69
CA GLY A 57 2.56 -1.65 6.02
C GLY A 57 2.75 -1.87 4.52
N VAL A 58 1.66 -2.21 3.82
CA VAL A 58 1.63 -2.28 2.35
C VAL A 58 0.90 -1.06 1.79
N HIS A 59 1.58 -0.32 0.91
CA HIS A 59 1.03 0.82 0.20
C HIS A 59 0.42 0.38 -1.13
N LEU A 60 -0.85 -0.03 -1.09
CA LEU A 60 -1.55 -0.53 -2.26
C LEU A 60 -1.54 0.50 -3.39
N THR A 61 -1.16 0.09 -4.59
CA THR A 61 -0.90 1.00 -5.70
C THR A 61 -1.70 0.60 -6.94
N LEU A 62 -2.37 1.57 -7.56
CA LEU A 62 -3.01 1.43 -8.88
C LEU A 62 -2.64 2.54 -9.87
N SER A 63 -1.80 3.51 -9.49
CA SER A 63 -1.56 4.71 -10.29
C SER A 63 -0.09 5.11 -10.43
N ALA A 64 0.84 4.22 -10.06
CA ALA A 64 2.27 4.46 -10.16
C ALA A 64 3.01 3.23 -10.70
N TYR A 65 3.83 3.45 -11.73
CA TYR A 65 4.68 2.45 -12.37
C TYR A 65 3.91 1.23 -12.89
N LYS A 66 4.41 0.01 -12.65
CA LYS A 66 3.86 -1.24 -13.18
C LYS A 66 3.20 -2.07 -12.09
N PRO A 67 2.14 -2.83 -12.41
CA PRO A 67 1.59 -3.85 -11.53
C PRO A 67 2.59 -4.97 -11.23
N VAL A 68 2.33 -5.70 -10.16
CA VAL A 68 3.04 -6.94 -9.83
C VAL A 68 2.64 -8.05 -10.80
N LEU A 69 1.36 -8.17 -11.13
CA LEU A 69 0.88 -9.13 -12.13
C LEU A 69 0.96 -8.56 -13.55
N LYS A 70 1.18 -9.44 -14.53
CA LYS A 70 1.28 -9.09 -15.97
C LYS A 70 0.01 -9.38 -16.77
N THR A 71 -1.05 -9.83 -16.10
CA THR A 71 -2.27 -10.35 -16.74
C THR A 71 -3.35 -9.29 -16.93
N HIS A 72 -3.11 -8.07 -16.47
CA HIS A 72 -4.10 -6.99 -16.44
C HIS A 72 -4.38 -6.41 -17.82
N LYS A 73 -5.64 -6.04 -18.03
CA LYS A 73 -6.15 -5.47 -19.28
C LYS A 73 -6.85 -4.13 -19.06
N THR A 74 -7.49 -3.95 -17.92
CA THR A 74 -8.35 -2.78 -17.66
C THR A 74 -7.65 -1.70 -16.83
N ILE A 75 -6.68 -2.08 -16.00
CA ILE A 75 -5.98 -1.16 -15.08
C ILE A 75 -4.62 -0.67 -15.58
N VAL A 76 -4.19 -1.09 -16.77
CA VAL A 76 -2.91 -0.70 -17.39
C VAL A 76 -3.09 -0.08 -18.78
N ASP A 77 -2.11 0.72 -19.19
CA ASP A 77 -1.97 1.21 -20.56
C ASP A 77 -1.33 0.15 -21.49
N GLU A 78 -1.18 0.52 -22.77
CA GLU A 78 -0.58 -0.31 -23.82
C GLU A 78 0.87 -0.74 -23.54
N ASN A 79 1.57 -0.06 -22.64
CA ASN A 79 2.94 -0.36 -22.24
C ASN A 79 2.99 -1.20 -20.94
N GLY A 80 1.84 -1.58 -20.40
CA GLY A 80 1.71 -2.32 -19.15
C GLY A 80 1.98 -1.49 -17.89
N TYR A 81 1.89 -0.17 -17.97
CA TYR A 81 1.97 0.72 -16.81
C TYR A 81 0.57 1.01 -16.28
N PHE A 82 0.44 1.16 -14.98
CA PHE A 82 -0.77 1.73 -14.40
C PHE A 82 -1.07 3.11 -14.99
N TYR A 83 -2.36 3.43 -15.13
CA TYR A 83 -2.76 4.78 -15.52
C TYR A 83 -2.32 5.81 -14.47
N LYS A 84 -1.51 6.80 -14.88
CA LYS A 84 -0.89 7.82 -14.01
C LYS A 84 -1.86 8.58 -13.08
N ARG A 85 -3.13 8.69 -13.46
CA ARG A 85 -4.18 9.24 -12.61
C ARG A 85 -5.44 8.41 -12.77
N ILE A 86 -5.93 7.93 -11.65
CA ILE A 86 -7.21 7.26 -11.52
C ILE A 86 -8.18 8.29 -10.94
N TYR A 87 -9.06 8.80 -11.80
CA TYR A 87 -10.23 9.56 -11.37
C TYR A 87 -11.41 8.60 -11.24
N ASN A 88 -12.42 8.94 -10.42
CA ASN A 88 -13.59 8.07 -10.19
C ASN A 88 -14.17 7.50 -11.49
N LYS A 89 -14.32 8.33 -12.53
CA LYS A 89 -14.84 7.91 -13.85
C LYS A 89 -14.00 6.81 -14.53
N LYS A 90 -12.68 6.76 -14.31
CA LYS A 90 -11.82 5.68 -14.82
C LYS A 90 -11.92 4.41 -13.96
N VAL A 91 -12.21 4.53 -12.66
CA VAL A 91 -12.36 3.35 -11.78
C VAL A 91 -13.58 2.53 -12.19
N GLU A 92 -14.65 3.19 -12.64
CA GLU A 92 -15.88 2.52 -13.09
C GLU A 92 -15.64 1.60 -14.30
N ASP A 93 -14.63 1.88 -15.11
CA ASP A 93 -14.25 1.08 -16.28
C ASP A 93 -13.31 -0.10 -15.92
N PHE A 94 -12.84 -0.19 -14.67
CA PHE A 94 -11.88 -1.20 -14.25
C PHE A 94 -12.56 -2.48 -13.78
N ASP A 95 -12.00 -3.63 -14.15
CA ASP A 95 -12.41 -4.92 -13.60
C ASP A 95 -11.96 -5.01 -12.13
N LEU A 96 -12.93 -5.01 -11.21
CA LEU A 96 -12.68 -5.13 -9.77
C LEU A 96 -11.96 -6.42 -9.40
N ASN A 97 -12.08 -7.49 -10.20
CA ASN A 97 -11.31 -8.72 -9.98
C ASN A 97 -9.84 -8.54 -10.33
N GLU A 98 -9.50 -7.78 -11.38
CA GLU A 98 -8.10 -7.43 -11.69
C GLU A 98 -7.48 -6.67 -10.51
N ILE A 99 -8.19 -5.68 -9.97
CA ILE A 99 -7.75 -4.89 -8.82
C ILE A 99 -7.57 -5.78 -7.58
N TYR A 100 -8.54 -6.63 -7.28
CA TYR A 100 -8.46 -7.55 -6.13
C TYR A 100 -7.24 -8.49 -6.23
N ASN A 101 -7.04 -9.09 -7.41
CA ASN A 101 -5.92 -9.99 -7.65
C ASN A 101 -4.58 -9.25 -7.56
N GLU A 102 -4.51 -8.03 -8.08
CA GLU A 102 -3.32 -7.17 -7.97
C GLU A 102 -3.00 -6.81 -6.52
N PHE A 103 -3.99 -6.39 -5.73
CA PHE A 103 -3.77 -6.10 -4.31
C PHE A 103 -3.32 -7.32 -3.53
N CYS A 104 -3.91 -8.49 -3.80
CA CYS A 104 -3.40 -9.76 -3.25
C CYS A 104 -1.93 -9.96 -3.63
N ALA A 105 -1.58 -9.80 -4.91
CA ALA A 105 -0.21 -10.00 -5.38
C ALA A 105 0.79 -9.00 -4.76
N GLN A 106 0.39 -7.75 -4.55
CA GLN A 106 1.21 -6.76 -3.85
C GLN A 106 1.47 -7.16 -2.40
N ILE A 107 0.43 -7.59 -1.67
CA ILE A 107 0.54 -8.05 -0.28
C ILE A 107 1.40 -9.32 -0.20
N GLU A 108 1.14 -10.33 -1.04
CA GLU A 108 1.91 -11.58 -1.05
C GLU A 108 3.37 -11.34 -1.41
N LYS A 109 3.65 -10.42 -2.35
CA LYS A 109 5.04 -10.08 -2.71
C LYS A 109 5.79 -9.54 -1.50
N VAL A 110 5.19 -8.63 -0.71
CA VAL A 110 5.80 -8.10 0.51
C VAL A 110 6.00 -9.22 1.54
N LYS A 111 4.98 -10.05 1.76
CA LYS A 111 5.01 -11.17 2.69
C LYS A 111 6.08 -12.22 2.35
N ALA A 112 6.33 -12.47 1.07
CA ALA A 112 7.35 -13.41 0.58
C ALA A 112 8.78 -13.04 1.01
N TRP A 113 9.03 -11.78 1.35
CA TRP A 113 10.31 -11.32 1.90
C TRP A 113 10.44 -11.48 3.42
N GLY A 114 9.45 -12.10 4.08
CA GLY A 114 9.43 -12.29 5.53
C GLY A 114 9.14 -11.02 6.32
N ILE A 115 8.63 -9.97 5.66
CA ILE A 115 8.27 -8.71 6.33
C ILE A 115 7.00 -8.93 7.16
N ASN A 116 7.04 -8.53 8.43
CA ASN A 116 5.86 -8.50 9.28
C ASN A 116 5.00 -7.28 8.93
N ILE A 117 3.99 -7.48 8.08
CA ILE A 117 3.09 -6.42 7.63
C ILE A 117 2.22 -5.94 8.80
N THR A 118 2.28 -4.65 9.12
CA THR A 118 1.57 -4.07 10.27
C THR A 118 0.23 -3.43 9.91
N HIS A 119 0.07 -2.95 8.68
CA HIS A 119 -1.15 -2.28 8.22
C HIS A 119 -1.22 -2.20 6.69
N ILE A 120 -2.36 -1.73 6.19
CA ILE A 120 -2.62 -1.40 4.80
C ILE A 120 -2.97 0.08 4.69
N ASP A 121 -2.51 0.72 3.64
CA ASP A 121 -3.03 1.97 3.11
C ASP A 121 -2.92 1.93 1.57
N SER A 122 -3.06 3.06 0.89
CA SER A 122 -2.89 3.08 -0.56
C SER A 122 -2.38 4.41 -1.09
N HIS A 123 -1.64 4.33 -2.19
CA HIS A 123 -1.20 5.48 -2.94
C HIS A 123 -2.40 6.28 -3.45
N HIS A 124 -2.34 7.61 -3.32
CA HIS A 124 -3.44 8.53 -3.61
C HIS A 124 -4.77 8.23 -2.90
N HIS A 125 -4.76 7.49 -1.78
CA HIS A 125 -5.98 7.12 -1.02
C HIS A 125 -7.07 6.40 -1.84
N ILE A 126 -6.71 5.68 -2.89
CA ILE A 126 -7.67 4.94 -3.73
C ILE A 126 -8.53 3.94 -2.95
N HIS A 127 -8.05 3.41 -1.82
CA HIS A 127 -8.82 2.48 -0.97
C HIS A 127 -10.04 3.13 -0.34
N MET A 128 -10.14 4.46 -0.40
CA MET A 128 -11.28 5.25 0.05
C MET A 128 -12.22 5.65 -1.10
N SER A 129 -12.08 5.04 -2.27
CA SER A 129 -13.07 5.13 -3.35
C SER A 129 -14.23 4.17 -3.07
N GLU A 130 -15.47 4.67 -3.08
CA GLU A 130 -16.66 3.83 -2.87
C GLU A 130 -16.73 2.66 -3.86
N ILE A 131 -16.27 2.86 -5.09
CA ILE A 131 -16.22 1.82 -6.13
C ILE A 131 -15.29 0.67 -5.71
N LEU A 132 -14.21 0.96 -4.96
CA LEU A 132 -13.26 -0.05 -4.50
C LEU A 132 -13.64 -0.66 -3.16
N LYS A 133 -14.65 -0.14 -2.45
CA LYS A 133 -15.13 -0.69 -1.18
C LYS A 133 -15.29 -2.22 -1.18
N PRO A 134 -15.99 -2.86 -2.14
CA PRO A 134 -16.14 -4.32 -2.14
C PRO A 134 -14.81 -5.07 -2.32
N VAL A 135 -13.83 -4.47 -3.01
CA VAL A 135 -12.48 -5.05 -3.15
C VAL A 135 -11.73 -4.95 -1.83
N ILE A 136 -11.77 -3.78 -1.20
CA ILE A 136 -11.10 -3.54 0.08
C ILE A 136 -11.69 -4.44 1.18
N GLU A 137 -13.01 -4.59 1.27
CA GLU A 137 -13.65 -5.49 2.23
C GLU A 137 -13.15 -6.94 2.08
N LYS A 138 -13.04 -7.45 0.84
CA LYS A 138 -12.47 -8.79 0.57
C LYS A 138 -11.00 -8.89 0.97
N ILE A 139 -10.20 -7.84 0.74
CA ILE A 139 -8.80 -7.80 1.18
C ILE A 139 -8.70 -7.86 2.71
N LEU A 140 -9.53 -7.08 3.42
CA LEU A 140 -9.54 -7.06 4.88
C LEU A 140 -10.01 -8.40 5.45
N GLU A 141 -11.03 -9.02 4.87
CA GLU A 141 -11.47 -10.38 5.25
C GLU A 141 -10.38 -11.42 5.06
N LYS A 142 -9.68 -11.40 3.92
CA LYS A 142 -8.64 -12.38 3.60
C LYS A 142 -7.39 -12.24 4.46
N TYR A 143 -6.92 -11.01 4.67
CA TYR A 143 -5.61 -10.75 5.27
C TYR A 143 -5.69 -10.32 6.74
N ASN A 144 -6.83 -9.79 7.16
CA ASN A 144 -7.08 -9.36 8.53
C ASN A 144 -6.04 -8.34 9.05
N PHE A 145 -5.60 -7.42 8.20
CA PHE A 145 -4.72 -6.31 8.57
C PHE A 145 -5.51 -5.06 8.96
N PRO A 146 -4.96 -4.23 9.87
CA PRO A 146 -5.38 -2.84 10.05
C PRO A 146 -5.36 -2.07 8.73
N ILE A 147 -6.32 -1.17 8.50
CA ILE A 147 -6.30 -0.26 7.35
C ILE A 147 -6.40 1.19 7.80
N ARG A 148 -5.66 2.08 7.14
CA ARG A 148 -5.76 3.54 7.34
C ARG A 148 -7.19 4.00 7.01
N GLY A 149 -7.83 4.73 7.92
CA GLY A 149 -9.16 5.34 7.68
C GLY A 149 -9.08 6.75 7.07
N GLY A 150 -10.22 7.31 6.62
CA GLY A 150 -10.29 8.70 6.17
C GLY A 150 -11.58 9.16 5.47
N LEU A 151 -11.61 10.49 5.24
CA LEU A 151 -12.59 11.49 4.74
C LEU A 151 -13.77 11.16 3.79
N ARG A 152 -13.95 9.96 3.20
CA ARG A 152 -14.94 9.78 2.11
C ARG A 152 -16.13 8.86 2.43
N TYR A 153 -15.93 7.81 3.22
CA TYR A 153 -17.03 7.00 3.74
C TYR A 153 -16.56 6.21 4.97
N ASP A 154 -17.51 5.84 5.82
CA ASP A 154 -17.22 5.00 6.99
C ASP A 154 -16.92 3.57 6.54
N LEU A 155 -15.71 3.12 6.82
CA LEU A 155 -15.31 1.72 6.70
C LEU A 155 -15.85 0.96 7.91
N ASN A 156 -17.09 0.47 7.89
CA ASN A 156 -17.63 -0.39 8.96
C ASN A 156 -17.01 -1.79 8.93
N TYR A 157 -15.74 -1.87 9.30
CA TYR A 157 -15.02 -3.10 9.58
C TYR A 157 -14.72 -3.13 11.08
N ASN A 158 -14.99 -4.26 11.74
CA ASN A 158 -14.82 -4.45 13.20
C ASN A 158 -13.36 -4.29 13.71
N LYS A 159 -12.44 -3.82 12.85
CA LYS A 159 -11.01 -3.60 13.08
C LYS A 159 -10.45 -2.39 12.30
N ILE A 160 -11.19 -1.29 12.16
CA ILE A 160 -10.47 -0.02 11.93
C ILE A 160 -9.59 0.17 13.15
N VAL A 161 -8.29 0.17 12.98
CA VAL A 161 -7.39 0.42 14.09
C VAL A 161 -7.22 1.94 14.20
N PRO A 162 -7.71 2.60 15.26
CA PRO A 162 -6.97 3.73 15.79
C PRO A 162 -5.67 3.13 16.32
N TYR A 163 -4.58 3.20 15.54
CA TYR A 163 -3.37 2.41 15.80
C TYR A 163 -2.89 2.51 17.26
N GLU A 164 -3.06 1.40 17.97
CA GLU A 164 -2.61 1.14 19.31
C GLU A 164 -1.26 0.43 19.19
N GLY A 165 -0.20 1.21 18.98
CA GLY A 165 1.17 0.71 18.99
C GLY A 165 1.53 0.14 20.37
N ILE A 166 2.40 -0.88 20.34
CA ILE A 166 3.07 -1.51 21.49
C ILE A 166 3.72 -0.45 22.37
#